data_AF-U1GKR6-F1
#
_entry.id   AF-U1GKR6-F1
#
_cell.length_a   1.000
_cell.length_b   1.000
_cell.length_c   1.000
_cell.angle_alpha   90.00
_cell.angle_beta   90.00
_cell.angle_gamma   90.00
#
_symmetry.space_group_name_H-M   'P 1'
#
loop_
_entity.id
_entity.type
_entity.pdbx_description
1 polymer ?
#
loop_
_entity_poly.entity_id
_entity_poly.type
_entity_poly.pdbx_seq_one_letter_code
_entity_poly.pdbx_strand_id
1 'polypeptide(L)'
;MKFIDKKHSEYVEKMKAAAPGSDFRVLVQFQPVTQSMVKHSVKSGGNVLGLEEIVAKGPTIMWLIAVTVDTAENQALTIEYRDAVNKYANSIGANKNWLYLNYALGDQDPIAGYGAEVVEFLKATSHKYAPKGVFQKLRGSGFKLPT
;
A
#
# COMPACT_ATOMS: atom_id res chain seq x y z
N MET A 1 -15.95 -3.67 -7.39
CA MET A 1 -14.99 -4.69 -7.90
C MET A 1 -15.00 -4.88 -9.42
N LYS A 2 -16.13 -4.75 -10.14
CA LYS A 2 -16.18 -4.88 -11.62
C LYS A 2 -15.10 -4.10 -12.39
N PHE A 3 -14.78 -2.87 -11.95
CA PHE A 3 -13.73 -2.07 -12.59
C PHE A 3 -12.34 -2.73 -12.48
N ILE A 4 -11.98 -3.22 -11.29
CA ILE A 4 -10.68 -3.85 -11.06
C ILE A 4 -10.58 -5.17 -11.83
N ASP A 5 -11.66 -5.94 -11.90
CA ASP A 5 -11.75 -7.15 -12.71
C ASP A 5 -11.51 -6.87 -14.21
N LYS A 6 -12.20 -5.85 -14.76
CA LYS A 6 -11.94 -5.38 -16.13
C LYS A 6 -10.49 -4.97 -16.34
N LYS A 7 -9.92 -4.21 -15.39
CA LYS A 7 -8.52 -3.76 -15.48
C LYS A 7 -7.53 -4.91 -15.33
N HIS A 8 -7.84 -5.93 -14.53
CA HIS A 8 -7.04 -7.14 -14.43
C HIS A 8 -6.87 -7.78 -15.80
N SER A 9 -7.98 -8.08 -16.48
CA SER A 9 -7.93 -8.65 -17.83
C SER A 9 -7.20 -7.75 -18.82
N GLU A 10 -7.47 -6.44 -18.80
CA GLU A 10 -6.80 -5.48 -19.69
C GLU A 10 -5.27 -5.46 -19.51
N TYR A 11 -4.79 -5.37 -18.27
CA TYR A 11 -3.35 -5.27 -18.00
C TYR A 11 -2.63 -6.60 -18.15
N VAL A 12 -3.28 -7.73 -17.84
CA VAL A 12 -2.71 -9.06 -18.13
C VAL A 12 -2.45 -9.22 -19.62
N GLU A 13 -3.39 -8.83 -20.49
CA GLU A 13 -3.19 -8.91 -21.94
C GLU A 13 -2.12 -7.92 -22.43
N LYS A 14 -2.06 -6.70 -21.89
CA LYS A 14 -0.95 -5.76 -22.20
C LYS A 14 0.41 -6.31 -21.78
N MET A 15 0.51 -6.93 -20.61
CA MET A 15 1.76 -7.53 -20.11
C MET A 15 2.22 -8.67 -21.02
N LYS A 16 1.32 -9.58 -21.41
CA LYS A 16 1.62 -10.65 -22.37
C LYS A 16 2.08 -10.10 -23.72
N ALA A 17 1.42 -9.07 -24.24
CA ALA A 17 1.79 -8.45 -25.51
C ALA A 17 3.16 -7.75 -25.44
N ALA A 18 3.49 -7.14 -24.29
CA ALA A 18 4.77 -6.46 -24.08
C ALA A 18 5.95 -7.44 -23.91
N ALA A 19 5.70 -8.65 -23.37
CA ALA A 19 6.73 -9.69 -23.23
C ALA A 19 6.17 -11.09 -23.58
N PRO A 20 6.06 -11.43 -24.88
CA PRO A 20 5.41 -12.67 -25.36
C PRO A 20 6.04 -14.00 -24.92
N GLY A 21 7.23 -13.97 -24.31
CA GLY A 21 7.96 -15.15 -23.82
C GLY A 21 8.11 -15.22 -22.30
N SER A 22 7.54 -14.28 -21.55
CA SER A 22 7.66 -14.26 -20.10
C SER A 22 6.49 -14.93 -19.40
N ASP A 23 6.77 -15.57 -18.27
CA ASP A 23 5.73 -16.07 -17.38
C ASP A 23 5.32 -14.97 -16.40
N PHE A 24 4.02 -14.70 -16.33
CA PHE A 24 3.45 -13.70 -15.45
C PHE A 24 2.46 -14.34 -14.49
N ARG A 25 2.57 -13.99 -13.21
CA ARG A 25 1.50 -14.23 -12.24
C ARG A 25 1.01 -12.91 -11.69
N VAL A 26 -0.23 -12.59 -12.02
CA VAL A 26 -0.91 -11.41 -11.51
C VAL A 26 -1.96 -11.85 -10.52
N LEU A 27 -1.81 -11.41 -9.27
CA LEU A 27 -2.72 -11.68 -8.18
C LEU A 27 -3.36 -10.36 -7.74
N VAL A 28 -4.69 -10.33 -7.67
CA VAL A 28 -5.46 -9.24 -7.07
C VAL A 28 -6.08 -9.75 -5.78
N GLN A 29 -5.78 -9.10 -4.66
CA GLN A 29 -6.34 -9.44 -3.35
C GLN A 29 -7.20 -8.31 -2.82
N PHE A 30 -8.29 -8.70 -2.15
CA PHE A 30 -9.16 -7.81 -1.40
C PHE A 30 -9.25 -8.32 0.04
N GLN A 31 -8.78 -7.51 0.97
CA GLN A 31 -8.66 -7.86 2.38
C GLN A 31 -9.55 -6.90 3.19
N PRO A 32 -10.69 -7.38 3.74
CA PRO A 32 -11.56 -6.52 4.52
C PRO A 32 -10.88 -6.11 5.82
N VAL A 33 -11.01 -4.84 6.17
CA VAL A 33 -10.57 -4.29 7.45
C VAL A 33 -11.80 -3.77 8.17
N THR A 34 -12.11 -4.36 9.32
CA THR A 34 -13.33 -4.05 10.08
C THR A 34 -13.02 -3.29 11.36
N GLN A 35 -14.00 -2.54 11.84
CA GLN A 35 -13.94 -1.88 13.15
C GLN A 35 -13.69 -2.88 14.28
N SER A 36 -14.21 -4.11 14.18
CA SER A 36 -13.97 -5.14 15.19
C SER A 36 -12.49 -5.53 15.26
N MET A 37 -11.85 -5.77 14.12
CA MET A 37 -10.42 -6.10 14.07
C MET A 37 -9.57 -4.98 14.69
N VAL A 38 -9.85 -3.73 14.33
CA VAL A 38 -9.12 -2.57 14.85
C VAL A 38 -9.36 -2.40 16.37
N LYS A 39 -10.60 -2.53 16.85
CA LYS A 39 -10.92 -2.47 18.28
C LYS A 39 -10.18 -3.54 19.10
N HIS A 40 -10.06 -4.76 18.58
CA HIS A 40 -9.30 -5.82 19.24
C HIS A 40 -7.79 -5.53 19.24
N SER A 41 -7.25 -4.96 18.16
CA SER A 41 -5.86 -4.50 18.11
C SER A 41 -5.59 -3.46 19.19
N VAL A 42 -6.44 -2.43 19.32
CA VAL A 42 -6.32 -1.37 20.34
C VAL A 42 -6.34 -1.96 21.75
N LYS A 43 -7.28 -2.87 22.03
CA LYS A 43 -7.36 -3.56 23.33
C LYS A 43 -6.11 -4.40 23.66
N SER A 44 -5.36 -4.80 22.65
CA SER A 44 -4.14 -5.62 22.78
C SER A 44 -2.84 -4.80 22.74
N GLY A 45 -2.93 -3.47 22.92
CA GLY A 45 -1.77 -2.57 22.94
C GLY A 45 -1.63 -1.66 21.71
N GLY A 46 -2.48 -1.83 20.70
CA GLY A 46 -2.50 -0.98 19.50
C GLY A 46 -1.36 -1.27 18.52
N ASN A 47 -1.28 -0.46 17.46
CA ASN A 47 -0.21 -0.50 16.47
C ASN A 47 -0.02 0.89 15.83
N VAL A 48 0.91 1.00 14.89
CA VAL A 48 1.29 2.26 14.22
C VAL A 48 0.75 2.35 12.79
N LEU A 49 -0.42 1.77 12.52
CA LEU A 49 -1.03 1.78 11.19
C LEU A 49 -2.11 2.86 11.03
N GLY A 50 -2.59 3.48 12.11
CA GLY A 50 -3.62 4.54 12.05
C GLY A 50 -4.98 4.07 11.50
N LEU A 51 -5.29 2.78 11.64
CA LEU A 51 -6.50 2.18 11.04
C LEU A 51 -7.79 2.65 11.73
N GLU A 52 -7.70 3.18 12.95
CA GLU A 52 -8.80 3.71 13.74
C GLU A 52 -9.62 4.74 12.96
N GLU A 53 -8.96 5.71 12.32
CA GLU A 53 -9.61 6.73 11.50
C GLU A 53 -10.17 6.14 10.21
N ILE A 54 -9.44 5.20 9.59
CA ILE A 54 -9.79 4.58 8.31
C ILE A 54 -11.12 3.82 8.40
N VAL A 55 -11.35 3.13 9.51
CA VAL A 55 -12.58 2.34 9.75
C VAL A 55 -13.64 3.09 10.57
N ALA A 56 -13.41 4.34 10.96
CA ALA A 56 -14.31 5.09 11.85
C ALA A 56 -15.76 5.15 11.32
N LYS A 57 -15.92 5.26 9.99
CA LYS A 57 -17.23 5.33 9.31
C LYS A 57 -17.75 3.99 8.79
N GLY A 58 -17.11 2.87 9.15
CA GLY A 58 -17.49 1.53 8.73
C GLY A 58 -16.31 0.72 8.16
N PRO A 59 -16.54 -0.57 7.83
CA PRO A 59 -15.50 -1.42 7.28
C PRO A 59 -14.98 -0.88 5.93
N THR A 60 -13.72 -1.16 5.63
CA THR A 60 -13.12 -0.85 4.34
C THR A 60 -12.47 -2.10 3.74
N ILE A 61 -11.91 -1.96 2.53
CA ILE A 61 -11.19 -3.02 1.85
C ILE A 61 -9.81 -2.47 1.52
N MET A 62 -8.79 -3.10 2.10
CA MET A 62 -7.42 -2.98 1.62
C MET A 62 -7.27 -3.87 0.39
N TRP A 63 -6.53 -3.42 -0.62
CA TRP A 63 -6.34 -4.16 -1.85
C TRP A 63 -4.87 -4.19 -2.26
N LEU A 64 -4.50 -5.21 -3.05
CA LEU A 64 -3.14 -5.42 -3.54
C LEU A 64 -3.19 -5.96 -4.98
N ILE A 65 -2.31 -5.45 -5.84
CA ILE A 65 -1.83 -6.17 -7.03
C ILE A 65 -0.43 -6.68 -6.74
N ALA A 66 -0.23 -7.98 -6.86
CA ALA A 66 1.09 -8.58 -6.90
C ALA A 66 1.36 -9.12 -8.30
N VAL A 67 2.45 -8.67 -8.92
CA VAL A 67 2.94 -9.17 -10.20
C VAL A 67 4.25 -9.89 -9.94
N THR A 68 4.31 -11.17 -10.30
CA THR A 68 5.56 -11.95 -10.35
C THR A 68 5.90 -12.20 -11.82
N VAL A 69 7.15 -11.97 -12.18
CA VAL A 69 7.66 -12.13 -13.55
C VAL A 69 9.16 -12.37 -13.52
N ASP A 70 9.68 -12.96 -14.60
CA ASP A 70 11.05 -13.42 -14.75
C ASP A 70 12.11 -12.29 -14.70
N THR A 71 11.80 -11.09 -15.18
CA THR A 71 12.73 -9.95 -15.21
C THR A 71 12.08 -8.64 -14.75
N ALA A 72 12.89 -7.72 -14.24
CA ALA A 72 12.41 -6.45 -13.70
C ALA A 72 11.77 -5.54 -14.77
N GLU A 73 12.27 -5.58 -16.00
CA GLU A 73 11.80 -4.77 -17.13
C GLU A 73 10.34 -5.09 -17.46
N ASN A 74 9.95 -6.35 -17.30
CA ASN A 74 8.60 -6.81 -17.58
C ASN A 74 7.58 -6.39 -16.51
N GLN A 75 8.03 -5.80 -15.39
CA GLN A 75 7.14 -5.28 -14.34
C GLN A 75 6.59 -3.88 -14.66
N ALA A 76 7.04 -3.23 -15.74
CA ALA A 76 6.77 -1.82 -16.02
C ALA A 76 5.28 -1.43 -15.96
N LEU A 77 4.39 -2.30 -16.42
CA LEU A 77 2.95 -2.05 -16.44
C LEU A 77 2.26 -2.17 -15.06
N THR A 78 2.97 -2.63 -14.02
CA THR A 78 2.42 -2.80 -12.66
C THR A 78 2.03 -1.47 -12.03
N ILE A 79 2.88 -0.45 -12.18
CA ILE A 79 2.63 0.91 -11.67
C ILE A 79 1.42 1.52 -12.39
N GLU A 80 1.38 1.43 -13.72
CA GLU A 80 0.25 1.93 -14.52
C GLU A 80 -1.06 1.25 -14.12
N TYR A 81 -1.05 -0.06 -13.92
CA TYR A 81 -2.22 -0.82 -13.48
C TYR A 81 -2.69 -0.35 -12.08
N ARG A 82 -1.78 -0.26 -11.11
CA ARG A 82 -2.08 0.24 -9.77
C ARG A 82 -2.71 1.64 -9.83
N ASP A 83 -2.15 2.53 -10.63
CA ASP A 83 -2.59 3.92 -10.73
C ASP A 83 -3.94 4.06 -11.42
N ALA A 84 -4.23 3.22 -12.42
CA ALA A 84 -5.55 3.17 -13.04
C ALA A 84 -6.65 2.80 -12.02
N VAL A 85 -6.36 1.86 -11.11
CA VAL A 85 -7.29 1.47 -10.03
C VAL A 85 -7.42 2.58 -8.99
N ASN A 86 -6.30 3.16 -8.53
CA ASN A 86 -6.32 4.25 -7.55
C ASN A 86 -7.06 5.49 -8.08
N LYS A 87 -6.84 5.84 -9.36
CA LYS A 87 -7.56 6.93 -10.04
C LYS A 87 -9.08 6.70 -10.05
N TYR A 88 -9.51 5.47 -10.33
CA TYR A 88 -10.93 5.14 -10.29
C TYR A 88 -11.49 5.19 -8.87
N ALA A 89 -10.77 4.63 -7.88
CA ALA A 89 -11.16 4.69 -6.48
C ALA A 89 -11.32 6.13 -5.98
N ASN A 90 -10.43 7.04 -6.41
CA ASN A 90 -10.54 8.47 -6.16
C ASN A 90 -11.79 9.06 -6.81
N SER A 91 -12.06 8.76 -8.08
CA SER A 91 -13.21 9.33 -8.81
C SER A 91 -14.58 8.97 -8.22
N ILE A 92 -14.66 7.87 -7.47
CA ILE A 92 -15.89 7.43 -6.79
C ILE A 92 -15.88 7.72 -5.29
N GLY A 93 -14.85 8.41 -4.77
CA GLY A 93 -14.72 8.73 -3.35
C GLY A 93 -14.48 7.52 -2.43
N ALA A 94 -14.05 6.38 -2.99
CA ALA A 94 -13.80 5.15 -2.22
C ALA A 94 -12.38 5.09 -1.63
N ASN A 95 -11.44 5.84 -2.20
CA ASN A 95 -10.06 5.81 -1.73
C ASN A 95 -9.93 6.48 -0.36
N LYS A 96 -9.31 5.78 0.59
CA LYS A 96 -9.02 6.28 1.94
C LYS A 96 -7.70 7.04 2.03
N ASN A 97 -6.92 7.07 0.94
CA ASN A 97 -5.58 7.65 0.88
C ASN A 97 -4.63 7.10 1.97
N TRP A 98 -4.85 5.83 2.31
CA TRP A 98 -4.04 5.07 3.24
C TRP A 98 -3.39 3.92 2.47
N LEU A 99 -2.10 3.69 2.72
CA LEU A 99 -1.31 2.70 2.00
C LEU A 99 -0.64 1.77 3.01
N TYR A 100 -0.84 0.46 2.84
CA TYR A 100 -0.12 -0.49 3.66
C TYR A 100 1.33 -0.57 3.20
N LEU A 101 2.27 -0.28 4.10
CA LEU A 101 3.70 -0.26 3.79
C LEU A 101 4.19 -1.52 3.07
N ASN A 102 3.69 -2.70 3.47
CA ASN A 102 4.10 -3.97 2.87
C ASN A 102 3.63 -4.15 1.41
N TYR A 103 2.68 -3.33 0.95
CA TYR A 103 2.13 -3.36 -0.42
C TYR A 103 2.55 -2.13 -1.25
N ALA A 104 3.27 -1.19 -0.66
CA ALA A 104 3.70 0.03 -1.33
C ALA A 104 4.95 -0.22 -2.18
N LEU A 105 5.05 0.49 -3.30
CA LEU A 105 6.25 0.57 -4.14
C LEU A 105 7.03 1.85 -3.85
N GLY A 106 8.26 1.92 -4.36
CA GLY A 106 9.22 3.00 -4.03
C GLY A 106 8.80 4.41 -4.46
N ASP A 107 7.78 4.54 -5.30
CA ASP A 107 7.20 5.81 -5.74
C ASP A 107 6.09 6.34 -4.79
N GLN A 108 5.88 5.67 -3.67
CA GLN A 108 4.83 5.99 -2.69
C GLN A 108 5.43 6.38 -1.33
N ASP A 109 4.66 7.13 -0.53
CA ASP A 109 4.97 7.42 0.87
C ASP A 109 3.85 6.86 1.78
N PRO A 110 3.93 5.57 2.17
CA PRO A 110 2.86 4.94 2.93
C PRO A 110 2.75 5.48 4.37
N ILE A 111 3.88 5.87 4.98
CA ILE A 111 3.90 6.26 6.39
C ILE A 111 3.22 7.64 6.57
N ALA A 112 3.32 8.53 5.58
CA ALA A 112 2.60 9.80 5.61
C ALA A 112 1.08 9.64 5.73
N GLY A 113 0.52 8.53 5.24
CA GLY A 113 -0.90 8.22 5.29
C GLY A 113 -1.40 7.64 6.62
N TYR A 114 -0.53 7.40 7.61
CA TYR A 114 -0.90 6.76 8.88
C TYR A 114 -1.51 7.72 9.91
N GLY A 115 -1.66 8.99 9.56
CA GLY A 115 -2.21 10.03 10.43
C GLY A 115 -1.12 10.75 11.22
N ALA A 116 -1.38 12.03 11.53
CA ALA A 116 -0.39 12.93 12.11
C ALA A 116 0.13 12.43 13.48
N GLU A 117 -0.76 11.93 14.34
CA GLU A 117 -0.40 11.42 15.67
C GLU A 117 0.56 10.22 15.58
N VAL A 118 0.30 9.30 14.64
CA VAL A 118 1.17 8.12 14.42
C VAL A 118 2.52 8.55 13.86
N VAL A 119 2.55 9.47 12.89
CA VAL A 119 3.80 9.97 12.31
C VAL A 119 4.64 10.68 13.38
N GLU A 120 4.05 11.53 14.21
CA GLU A 120 4.75 12.20 15.31
C GLU A 120 5.25 11.21 16.36
N PHE A 121 4.46 10.20 16.72
CA PHE A 121 4.89 9.13 17.61
C PHE A 121 6.10 8.38 17.06
N LEU A 122 6.11 8.05 15.77
CA LEU A 122 7.23 7.37 15.10
C LEU A 122 8.47 8.27 15.05
N LYS A 123 8.31 9.56 14.76
CA LYS A 123 9.41 10.54 14.78
C LYS A 123 10.01 10.64 16.19
N ALA A 124 9.19 10.83 17.23
CA ALA A 124 9.63 10.88 18.62
C ALA A 124 10.35 9.59 19.05
N THR A 125 9.83 8.43 18.64
CA THR A 125 10.46 7.11 18.88
C THR A 125 11.82 7.02 18.20
N SER A 126 11.92 7.46 16.94
CA SER A 126 13.20 7.52 16.21
C SER A 126 14.21 8.43 16.91
N HIS A 127 13.80 9.61 17.39
CA HIS A 127 14.68 10.52 18.13
C HIS A 127 15.15 9.93 19.46
N LYS A 128 14.28 9.24 20.19
CA LYS A 128 14.60 8.62 21.48
C LYS A 128 15.59 7.47 21.35
N TYR A 129 15.36 6.55 20.41
CA TYR A 129 16.11 5.29 20.34
C TYR A 129 17.20 5.27 19.27
N ALA A 130 17.13 6.15 18.27
CA ALA A 130 18.14 6.32 17.23
C ALA A 130 18.49 7.81 17.05
N PRO A 131 19.02 8.50 18.09
CA PRO A 131 19.23 9.95 18.07
C PRO A 131 20.17 10.44 16.96
N LYS A 132 21.10 9.59 16.50
CA LYS A 132 21.97 9.89 15.34
C LYS A 132 21.25 9.73 13.98
N GLY A 133 20.01 9.26 13.99
CA GLY A 133 19.17 9.02 12.82
C GLY A 133 19.63 7.82 11.98
N VAL A 134 20.27 6.81 12.58
CA VAL A 134 20.93 5.71 11.84
C VAL A 134 19.97 5.05 10.84
N PHE A 135 18.75 4.71 11.25
CA PHE A 135 17.75 4.11 10.35
C PHE A 135 17.17 5.05 9.31
N GLN A 136 17.17 6.37 9.56
CA GLN A 136 16.74 7.37 8.57
C GLN A 136 17.86 7.68 7.57
N LYS A 137 19.12 7.59 7.99
CA LYS A 137 20.30 7.92 7.16
C LYS A 137 20.79 6.72 6.34
N LEU A 138 21.04 5.59 7.00
CA LEU A 138 21.76 4.45 6.41
C LEU A 138 20.85 3.43 5.73
N ARG A 139 19.53 3.48 5.96
CA ARG A 139 18.58 2.61 5.26
C ARG A 139 18.58 2.96 3.77
N GLY A 140 19.00 2.00 2.94
CA GLY A 140 18.98 2.10 1.47
C GLY A 140 17.75 1.50 0.80
N SER A 141 16.88 0.80 1.54
CA SER A 141 15.67 0.16 0.99
C SER A 141 14.45 0.31 1.92
N GLY A 142 13.26 0.16 1.35
CA GLY A 142 12.00 0.40 2.05
C GLY A 142 11.79 1.89 2.39
N PHE A 143 10.83 2.16 3.26
CA PHE A 143 10.35 3.52 3.51
C PHE A 143 11.00 4.16 4.74
N LYS A 144 11.26 5.47 4.63
CA LYS A 144 11.74 6.33 5.72
C LYS A 144 10.56 7.06 6.34
N LEU A 145 10.76 7.64 7.52
CA LEU A 145 9.73 8.50 8.10
C LEU A 145 9.61 9.75 7.23
N PRO A 146 8.39 10.26 6.99
CA PRO A 146 8.20 11.51 6.26
C PRO A 146 8.96 12.63 6.96
N THR A 147 9.62 13.49 6.20
CA THR A 147 10.28 14.69 6.72
C THR A 147 9.25 15.75 7.05
#